data_AF-A0A2R5L0U0-F1
#
_entry.id   AF-A0A2R5L0U0-F1
#
_cell.length_a   1.000
_cell.length_b   1.000
_cell.length_c   1.000
_cell.angle_alpha   90.00
_cell.angle_beta   90.00
_cell.angle_gamma   90.00
#
_symmetry.space_group_name_H-M   'P 1'
#
loop_
_entity.id
_entity.type
_entity.pdbx_description
1 polymer ?
#
loop_
_entity_poly.entity_id
_entity_poly.type
_entity_poly.pdbx_seq_one_letter_code
_entity_poly.pdbx_strand_id
1 'polypeptide(L)'
;LLRRTAPHLLLNVTRALRSCARNSAALAVLLEQDGLRLLWSHLKSSDHRIQASAASAICTCLHQQKSGLAEEVRSLGGGIELLVALLESPSEAVLSAACAAIARIAVDPRNLAIMTDYGAVTCLSRLAVRENSTLRPFLAEA
;
A
#
# COMPACT_ATOMS: atom_id res chain seq x y z
N LEU A 1 -5.80 -29.03 7.89
CA LEU A 1 -6.89 -28.57 6.98
C LEU A 1 -7.06 -27.04 6.92
N LEU A 2 -6.67 -26.27 7.95
CA LEU A 2 -6.79 -24.79 7.97
C LEU A 2 -5.86 -24.02 7.02
N ARG A 3 -4.79 -24.62 6.49
CA ARG A 3 -3.85 -23.93 5.57
C ARG A 3 -4.37 -23.76 4.13
N ARG A 4 -5.33 -24.58 3.66
CA ARG A 4 -5.85 -24.52 2.28
C ARG A 4 -7.07 -23.62 2.10
N THR A 5 -7.88 -23.43 3.15
CA THR A 5 -9.07 -22.53 3.15
C THR A 5 -8.72 -21.09 3.58
N ALA A 6 -7.56 -20.89 4.20
CA ALA A 6 -7.09 -19.59 4.67
C ALA A 6 -6.98 -18.50 3.59
N PRO A 7 -6.47 -18.71 2.36
CA PRO A 7 -6.21 -17.60 1.45
C PRO A 7 -7.50 -16.97 0.90
N HIS A 8 -8.53 -17.78 0.62
CA HIS A 8 -9.82 -17.25 0.14
C HIS A 8 -10.56 -16.50 1.24
N LEU A 9 -10.54 -17.01 2.48
CA LEU A 9 -11.13 -16.33 3.63
C LEU A 9 -10.39 -15.03 3.92
N LEU A 10 -9.06 -15.06 3.95
CA LEU A 10 -8.22 -13.90 4.21
C LEU A 10 -8.38 -12.83 3.12
N LEU A 11 -8.51 -13.24 1.85
CA LEU A 11 -8.83 -12.35 0.75
C LEU A 11 -10.20 -11.70 0.93
N ASN A 12 -11.22 -12.48 1.29
CA ASN A 12 -12.58 -11.96 1.51
C ASN A 12 -12.62 -10.99 2.70
N VAL A 13 -11.94 -11.31 3.79
CA VAL A 13 -11.78 -10.42 4.95
C VAL A 13 -11.08 -9.12 4.55
N THR A 14 -9.96 -9.21 3.82
CA THR A 14 -9.22 -8.02 3.36
C THR A 14 -10.07 -7.15 2.42
N ARG A 15 -10.91 -7.78 1.58
CA ARG A 15 -11.85 -7.05 0.73
C ARG A 15 -12.98 -6.40 1.52
N ALA A 16 -13.51 -7.07 2.53
CA ALA A 16 -14.51 -6.49 3.42
C ALA A 16 -13.94 -5.27 4.15
N LEU A 17 -12.74 -5.39 4.72
CA LEU A 17 -12.03 -4.26 5.36
C LEU A 17 -11.81 -3.09 4.40
N ARG A 18 -11.41 -3.36 3.15
CA ARG A 18 -11.29 -2.33 2.10
C ARG A 18 -12.62 -1.64 1.81
N SER A 19 -13.73 -2.38 1.79
CA SER A 19 -15.07 -1.81 1.61
C SER A 19 -15.48 -0.96 2.83
N CYS A 20 -15.17 -1.41 4.04
CA CYS A 20 -15.37 -0.63 5.27
C CYS A 20 -14.57 0.68 5.25
N ALA A 21 -13.33 0.64 4.76
CA ALA A 21 -12.47 1.82 4.63
C ALA A 21 -13.02 2.92 3.70
N ARG A 22 -14.04 2.63 2.89
CA ARG A 22 -14.72 3.65 2.05
C ARG A 22 -15.79 4.43 2.79
N ASN A 23 -16.21 3.96 3.97
CA ASN A 23 -17.20 4.62 4.81
C ASN A 23 -16.48 5.18 6.05
N SER A 24 -16.61 6.48 6.32
CA SER A 24 -15.91 7.15 7.41
C SER A 24 -16.25 6.58 8.80
N ALA A 25 -17.51 6.19 9.04
CA ALA A 25 -17.93 5.60 10.31
C ALA A 25 -17.34 4.19 10.50
N ALA A 26 -17.36 3.37 9.46
CA ALA A 26 -16.78 2.03 9.50
C ALA A 26 -15.25 2.08 9.56
N LEU A 27 -14.64 3.09 8.94
CA LEU A 27 -13.21 3.34 9.02
C LEU A 27 -12.82 3.71 10.46
N ALA A 28 -13.55 4.59 11.14
CA ALA A 28 -13.25 4.94 12.54
C ALA A 28 -13.20 3.69 13.43
N VAL A 29 -14.20 2.80 13.32
CA VAL A 29 -14.23 1.52 14.05
C VAL A 29 -13.05 0.62 13.63
N LEU A 30 -12.71 0.58 12.34
CA LEU A 30 -11.58 -0.20 11.85
C LEU A 30 -10.25 0.29 12.46
N LEU A 31 -10.06 1.60 12.57
CA LEU A 31 -8.86 2.20 13.17
C LEU A 31 -8.79 1.96 14.67
N GLU A 32 -9.91 2.14 15.39
CA GLU A 32 -10.01 1.85 16.83
C GLU A 32 -9.73 0.38 17.17
N GLN A 33 -9.98 -0.55 16.24
CA GLN A 33 -9.77 -1.99 16.42
C GLN A 33 -8.44 -2.49 15.83
N ASP A 34 -7.41 -1.63 15.73
CA ASP A 34 -6.09 -1.99 15.17
C ASP A 34 -6.15 -2.57 13.74
N GLY A 35 -7.20 -2.24 12.98
CA GLY A 35 -7.44 -2.82 11.65
C GLY A 35 -6.35 -2.48 10.63
N LEU A 36 -5.66 -1.35 10.80
CA LEU A 36 -4.47 -1.04 9.99
C LEU A 36 -3.34 -2.04 10.22
N ARG A 37 -3.09 -2.42 11.47
CA ARG A 37 -2.05 -3.40 11.80
C ARG A 37 -2.37 -4.76 11.19
N LEU A 38 -3.64 -5.14 11.16
CA LEU A 38 -4.09 -6.34 10.46
C LEU A 38 -3.83 -6.24 8.95
N LEU A 39 -4.18 -5.12 8.30
CA LEU A 39 -3.89 -4.89 6.89
C LEU A 39 -2.38 -4.95 6.59
N TRP A 40 -1.54 -4.41 7.48
CA TRP A 40 -0.09 -4.53 7.38
C TRP A 40 0.42 -5.97 7.49
N SER A 41 -0.19 -6.78 8.35
CA SER A 41 0.13 -8.21 8.41
C SER A 41 -0.22 -8.93 7.10
N HIS A 42 -1.32 -8.54 6.44
CA HIS A 42 -1.74 -9.13 5.17
C HIS A 42 -0.83 -8.75 4.01
N LEU A 43 -0.11 -7.63 4.09
CA LEU A 43 0.90 -7.26 3.09
C LEU A 43 2.13 -8.17 3.06
N LYS A 44 2.38 -8.89 4.16
CA LYS A 44 3.43 -9.90 4.24
C LYS A 44 2.98 -11.27 3.71
N SER A 45 1.75 -11.38 3.20
CA SER A 45 1.23 -12.60 2.59
C SER A 45 1.93 -12.90 1.27
N SER A 46 2.17 -14.18 0.99
CA SER A 46 2.71 -14.66 -0.30
C SER A 46 1.66 -14.66 -1.42
N ASP A 47 0.38 -14.47 -1.12
CA ASP A 47 -0.68 -14.35 -2.14
C ASP A 47 -0.79 -12.91 -2.62
N HIS A 48 -0.35 -12.65 -3.86
CA HIS A 48 -0.37 -11.33 -4.48
C HIS A 48 -1.77 -10.68 -4.51
N ARG A 49 -2.85 -11.47 -4.52
CA ARG A 49 -4.23 -10.92 -4.49
C ARG A 49 -4.56 -10.34 -3.12
N ILE A 50 -4.10 -11.00 -2.06
CA ILE A 50 -4.26 -10.54 -0.67
C ILE A 50 -3.40 -9.31 -0.46
N GLN A 51 -2.14 -9.38 -0.91
CA GLN A 51 -1.18 -8.28 -0.83
C GLN A 51 -1.70 -7.03 -1.58
N ALA A 52 -2.16 -7.16 -2.82
CA ALA A 52 -2.73 -6.04 -3.58
C ALA A 52 -4.01 -5.50 -2.91
N SER A 53 -4.89 -6.37 -2.42
CA SER A 53 -6.11 -5.95 -1.73
C SER A 53 -5.80 -5.21 -0.41
N ALA A 54 -4.76 -5.62 0.32
CA ALA A 54 -4.34 -4.98 1.55
C ALA A 54 -3.69 -3.61 1.28
N ALA A 55 -2.80 -3.52 0.29
CA ALA A 55 -2.21 -2.24 -0.14
C ALA A 55 -3.29 -1.25 -0.58
N SER A 56 -4.28 -1.72 -1.35
CA SER A 56 -5.41 -0.90 -1.79
C SER A 56 -6.31 -0.47 -0.64
N ALA A 57 -6.53 -1.34 0.36
CA ALA A 57 -7.27 -0.99 1.57
C ALA A 57 -6.55 0.12 2.35
N ILE A 58 -5.24 0.00 2.57
CA ILE A 58 -4.43 1.02 3.25
C ILE A 58 -4.47 2.34 2.48
N CYS A 59 -4.31 2.30 1.15
CA CYS A 59 -4.44 3.48 0.29
C CYS A 59 -5.82 4.15 0.44
N THR A 60 -6.88 3.35 0.54
CA THR A 60 -8.25 3.85 0.77
C THR A 60 -8.39 4.50 2.15
N CYS A 61 -7.86 3.88 3.21
CA CYS A 61 -7.84 4.47 4.56
C CYS A 61 -7.13 5.83 4.55
N LEU A 62 -5.93 5.90 3.95
CA LEU A 62 -5.15 7.13 3.79
C LEU A 62 -5.88 8.19 2.96
N HIS A 63 -6.85 7.80 2.12
CA HIS A 63 -7.72 8.71 1.38
C HIS A 63 -8.75 9.40 2.25
N GLN A 64 -9.43 8.62 3.07
CA GLN A 64 -10.48 9.15 3.93
C GLN A 64 -9.91 9.98 5.09
N GLN A 65 -8.74 9.63 5.62
CA GLN A 65 -8.16 10.31 6.78
C GLN A 65 -6.74 10.80 6.47
N LYS A 66 -6.64 12.02 5.92
CA LYS A 66 -5.39 12.58 5.40
C LYS A 66 -4.35 12.94 6.46
N SER A 67 -4.77 13.36 7.66
CA SER A 67 -3.85 14.03 8.60
C SER A 67 -3.29 13.13 9.71
N GLY A 68 -4.06 12.19 10.26
CA GLY A 68 -3.59 11.34 11.39
C GLY A 68 -2.90 10.06 10.93
N LEU A 69 -3.36 9.54 9.80
CA LEU A 69 -3.03 8.19 9.35
C LEU A 69 -1.59 8.11 8.78
N ALA A 70 -1.07 9.22 8.25
CA ALA A 70 0.32 9.33 7.81
C ALA A 70 1.33 9.24 8.98
N GLU A 71 0.94 9.72 10.17
CA GLU A 71 1.76 9.58 11.37
C GLU A 71 1.70 8.16 11.92
N GLU A 72 0.53 7.52 11.88
CA GLU A 72 0.39 6.11 12.26
C GLU A 72 1.18 5.16 11.35
N VAL A 73 1.26 5.45 10.05
CA VAL A 73 2.10 4.66 9.14
C VAL A 73 3.58 4.73 9.54
N ARG A 74 4.03 5.89 10.03
CA ARG A 74 5.41 6.08 10.50
C ARG A 74 5.64 5.50 11.90
N SER A 75 4.64 5.53 12.77
CA SER A 75 4.73 4.92 14.11
C SER A 75 4.73 3.38 14.03
N LEU A 76 4.15 2.82 12.97
CA LEU A 76 4.25 1.39 12.69
C LEU A 76 5.67 1.04 12.24
N GLY A 77 6.46 0.47 13.15
CA GLY A 77 7.82 0.02 12.88
C GLY A 77 7.90 -0.85 11.61
N GLY A 78 8.65 -0.38 10.62
CA GLY A 78 8.84 -1.05 9.32
C GLY A 78 7.69 -0.92 8.32
N GLY A 79 6.66 -0.11 8.59
CA GLY A 79 5.54 0.09 7.65
C GLY A 79 5.95 0.74 6.33
N ILE A 80 6.77 1.80 6.42
CA ILE A 80 7.32 2.49 5.24
C ILE A 80 8.27 1.58 4.46
N GLU A 81 9.19 0.89 5.16
CA GLU A 81 10.12 -0.08 4.55
C GLU A 81 9.36 -1.17 3.77
N LEU A 82 8.30 -1.73 4.36
CA LEU A 82 7.47 -2.74 3.72
C LEU A 82 6.83 -2.20 2.43
N LEU A 83 6.30 -0.98 2.44
CA LEU A 83 5.73 -0.37 1.22
C LEU A 83 6.77 -0.21 0.12
N VAL A 84 7.99 0.22 0.46
CA VAL A 84 9.08 0.35 -0.52
C VAL A 84 9.47 -1.02 -1.08
N ALA A 85 9.55 -2.06 -0.24
CA ALA A 85 9.81 -3.43 -0.68
C ALA A 85 8.74 -3.97 -1.65
N LEU A 86 7.48 -3.55 -1.51
CA LEU A 86 6.40 -3.93 -2.45
C LEU A 86 6.61 -3.38 -3.87
N LEU A 87 7.43 -2.34 -4.05
CA LEU A 87 7.79 -1.81 -5.38
C LEU A 87 8.64 -2.77 -6.22
N GLU A 88 9.14 -3.86 -5.61
CA GLU A 88 9.85 -4.92 -6.33
C GLU A 88 8.98 -6.14 -6.64
N SER A 89 7.68 -6.08 -6.30
CA SER A 89 6.74 -7.17 -6.56
C SER A 89 6.62 -7.45 -8.07
N PRO A 90 6.55 -8.72 -8.50
CA PRO A 90 6.28 -9.07 -9.89
C PRO A 90 4.82 -8.85 -10.30
N SER A 91 3.94 -8.51 -9.35
CA SER A 91 2.50 -8.31 -9.60
C SER A 91 2.19 -6.84 -9.84
N GLU A 92 1.73 -6.51 -11.05
CA GLU A 92 1.30 -5.15 -11.41
C GLU A 92 0.22 -4.61 -10.45
N ALA A 93 -0.70 -5.47 -9.99
CA ALA A 93 -1.73 -5.07 -9.05
C ALA A 93 -1.15 -4.67 -7.68
N VAL A 94 -0.07 -5.33 -7.24
CA VAL A 94 0.63 -4.98 -5.99
C VAL A 94 1.43 -3.69 -6.21
N LEU A 95 2.17 -3.58 -7.32
CA LEU A 95 2.94 -2.39 -7.69
C LEU A 95 2.07 -1.13 -7.75
N SER A 96 0.95 -1.19 -8.48
CA SER A 96 0.01 -0.08 -8.62
C SER A 96 -0.54 0.36 -7.26
N ALA A 97 -0.96 -0.60 -6.43
CA ALA A 97 -1.49 -0.30 -5.10
C ALA A 97 -0.42 0.26 -4.15
N ALA A 98 0.81 -0.26 -4.21
CA ALA A 98 1.94 0.22 -3.43
C ALA A 98 2.36 1.65 -3.85
N CYS A 99 2.48 1.91 -5.16
CA CYS A 99 2.74 3.25 -5.70
C CYS A 99 1.68 4.25 -5.26
N ALA A 100 0.41 3.87 -5.33
CA ALA A 100 -0.69 4.72 -4.87
C ALA A 100 -0.60 5.01 -3.37
N ALA A 101 -0.28 4.02 -2.53
CA ALA A 101 -0.10 4.24 -1.09
C ALA A 101 1.11 5.16 -0.82
N ILE A 102 2.23 4.91 -1.48
CA ILE A 102 3.48 5.71 -1.41
C ILE A 102 3.22 7.16 -1.78
N ALA A 103 2.56 7.43 -2.90
CA ALA A 103 2.25 8.80 -3.34
C ALA A 103 1.43 9.59 -2.31
N ARG A 104 0.61 8.89 -1.50
CA ARG A 104 -0.20 9.52 -0.45
C ARG A 104 0.60 9.80 0.82
N ILE A 105 1.47 8.87 1.19
CA ILE A 105 2.30 8.98 2.40
C ILE A 105 3.43 9.99 2.22
N ALA A 106 3.97 10.07 1.00
CA ALA A 106 5.03 10.99 0.59
C ALA A 106 4.62 12.47 0.58
N VAL A 107 3.34 12.79 0.81
CA VAL A 107 2.88 14.17 1.02
C VAL A 107 3.45 14.76 2.32
N ASP A 108 3.68 13.93 3.34
CA ASP A 108 4.39 14.35 4.56
C ASP A 108 5.91 14.32 4.30
N PRO A 109 6.62 15.46 4.41
CA PRO A 109 8.07 15.54 4.19
C PRO A 109 8.89 14.57 5.05
N ARG A 110 8.44 14.27 6.27
CA ARG A 110 9.12 13.34 7.18
C ARG A 110 9.06 11.92 6.64
N ASN A 111 7.91 11.53 6.11
CA ASN A 111 7.74 10.22 5.51
C ASN A 111 8.50 10.12 4.19
N LEU A 112 8.50 11.19 3.37
CA LEU A 112 9.27 11.26 2.14
C LEU A 112 10.78 11.08 2.37
N ALA A 113 11.33 11.71 3.42
CA ALA A 113 12.74 11.53 3.80
C ALA A 113 13.04 10.05 4.11
N ILE A 114 12.24 9.44 4.99
CA ILE A 114 12.40 8.01 5.37
C ILE A 114 12.28 7.09 4.14
N MET A 115 11.32 7.35 3.26
CA MET A 115 11.15 6.58 2.02
C MET A 115 12.36 6.68 1.09
N THR A 116 12.97 7.86 1.02
CA THR A 116 14.16 8.10 0.23
C THR A 116 15.35 7.33 0.80
N ASP A 117 15.50 7.30 2.13
CA ASP A 117 16.53 6.51 2.82
C ASP A 117 16.38 5.00 2.56
N TYR A 118 15.14 4.51 2.44
CA TYR A 118 14.87 3.12 2.03
C TYR A 118 15.00 2.86 0.52
N GLY A 119 15.41 3.86 -0.27
CA GLY A 119 15.65 3.68 -1.71
C GLY A 119 14.40 3.71 -2.58
N ALA A 120 13.31 4.32 -2.12
CA ALA A 120 12.08 4.47 -2.91
C ALA A 120 12.33 5.14 -4.26
N VAL A 121 13.22 6.13 -4.32
CA VAL A 121 13.59 6.84 -5.58
C VAL A 121 14.18 5.87 -6.61
N THR A 122 15.08 4.98 -6.19
CA THR A 122 15.70 3.98 -7.07
C THR A 122 14.70 2.94 -7.54
N CYS A 123 13.79 2.51 -6.66
CA CYS A 123 12.74 1.55 -7.02
C CYS A 123 11.75 2.16 -8.02
N LEU A 124 11.29 3.38 -7.75
CA LEU A 124 10.36 4.10 -8.62
C LEU A 124 11.00 4.45 -9.97
N SER A 125 12.28 4.84 -10.02
CA SER A 125 12.96 5.12 -11.29
C SER A 125 13.11 3.86 -12.16
N ARG A 126 13.46 2.73 -11.55
CA ARG A 126 13.47 1.42 -12.22
C ARG A 126 12.10 1.04 -12.76
N LEU A 127 11.04 1.28 -11.98
CA LEU A 127 9.67 1.00 -12.40
C LEU A 127 9.26 1.89 -13.59
N ALA A 128 9.55 3.19 -13.52
CA ALA A 128 9.30 4.13 -14.59
C ALA A 128 10.05 3.78 -15.89
N VAL A 129 11.26 3.21 -15.79
CA VAL A 129 12.01 2.70 -16.95
C VAL A 129 11.41 1.41 -17.50
N ARG A 130 10.90 0.51 -16.63
CA ARG A 130 10.21 -0.73 -17.04
C ARG A 130 8.90 -0.47 -17.78
N GLU A 131 8.11 0.51 -17.34
CA GLU A 131 6.87 0.92 -18.04
C GLU A 131 7.16 1.79 -19.28
N ASN A 132 8.34 2.40 -19.39
CA ASN A 132 8.71 3.28 -20.50
C ASN A 132 8.97 2.58 -21.85
N SER A 133 8.79 1.26 -21.99
CA SER A 133 8.73 0.65 -23.33
C SER A 133 7.48 1.08 -24.11
N THR A 134 6.45 1.64 -23.45
CA THR A 134 5.20 2.09 -24.11
C THR A 134 4.94 3.61 -24.06
N LEU A 135 5.73 4.41 -23.32
CA LEU A 135 5.43 5.84 -23.08
C LEU A 135 6.52 6.84 -23.48
N ARG A 136 7.57 6.41 -24.19
CA ARG A 136 8.58 7.31 -24.79
C ARG A 136 8.03 8.50 -25.61
N PRO A 137 6.86 8.48 -26.29
CA PRO A 137 6.39 9.65 -27.01
C PRO A 137 5.82 10.78 -26.13
N PHE A 138 5.37 10.48 -24.90
CA PHE A 138 4.66 11.47 -24.07
C PHE A 138 5.55 12.33 -23.17
N LEU A 139 6.84 11.98 -23.07
CA LEU A 139 7.85 12.75 -22.33
C LEU A 139 8.72 13.63 -23.23
N ALA A 140 8.52 13.60 -24.56
CA ALA A 140 9.27 14.41 -25.53
C ALA A 140 8.64 15.79 -25.80
N GLU A 141 7.46 16.08 -25.25
CA GLU A 141 6.81 17.40 -25.33
C GLU A 141 6.62 17.95 -23.90
N ALA A 142 7.72 18.49 -23.35
CA ALA A 142 7.71 19.44 -22.25
C ALA A 142 8.78 20.50 -22.53
#